data_AF-A0A961XYR7-F1
#
_entry.id   AF-A0A961XYR7-F1
#
_cell.length_a   1.000
_cell.length_b   1.000
_cell.length_c   1.000
_cell.angle_alpha   90.00
_cell.angle_beta   90.00
_cell.angle_gamma   90.00
#
_symmetry.space_group_name_H-M   'P 1'
#
loop_
_entity.id
_entity.type
_entity.pdbx_description
1 polymer ?
#
loop_
_entity_poly.entity_id
_entity_poly.type
_entity_poly.pdbx_seq_one_letter_code
_entity_poly.pdbx_strand_id
1 'polypeptide(L)'
;MIYKFGKRYLRFRQFCEYAVDLDLGTHPPAAGLMEFLERVGLLMPVRRIILSPEIVRRLFKERYPHDPVIDPIEPDGPRLDAAAGLMNALDMNRWASAQVYGETDHVLDAIAPEHAQFIQSDFSTASFEPWQPRRVELCNSQSGPLYSNNDQHAPAFYHYWQIFWLAAILRSGAHIYYPLDDRALELEILRGPFPVEALRDRSWQNLNLEAYRELRELREFERQFEAVGYFHAYSQDALQTFLRHRDTHGRIPSRYWRQYLARERDIARDTLANSGFGEADIIAFIGKQCEWWDNARRVGPAAVAEEYKRNINASFGLIRAAIGTEFQQVVDQVGRRTGHFKPTLDVIFPDWTEEQRDLTIRSLKHWADKELATLPAPFPCSEADLDAFCDWLEEKGLYQYYWHFRRLVDLERRDDPVHRAATTSEVVGLANLCEMIANEVMIDRGLTPRGEVLGPKLLQIFDSNGPVDLRQFLFKRKHSGQRDRFGQLANTTKQSLPQRLAQIAQIKAGGPHSLVLRTLLSFMVIRNEGAHLGLLRFDHPKVVDMIRVLSLASLMIWKAR
;
A
#
# COMPACT_ATOMS: atom_id res chain seq x y z
N MET A 1 -0.67 4.09 -14.52
CA MET A 1 -0.49 2.67 -14.14
C MET A 1 -1.87 2.04 -14.04
N ILE A 2 -2.21 1.08 -14.89
CA ILE A 2 -3.51 0.41 -14.85
C ILE A 2 -3.47 -0.58 -13.69
N TYR A 3 -4.34 -0.42 -12.69
CA TYR A 3 -4.46 -1.36 -11.59
C TYR A 3 -4.95 -2.71 -12.12
N LYS A 4 -4.16 -3.79 -11.94
CA LYS A 4 -4.45 -5.15 -12.46
C LYS A 4 -4.99 -6.09 -11.37
N PHE A 5 -4.62 -5.86 -10.11
CA PHE A 5 -5.13 -6.60 -8.97
C PHE A 5 -6.65 -6.55 -8.91
N GLY A 6 -7.26 -7.69 -8.56
CA GLY A 6 -8.71 -7.80 -8.37
C GLY A 6 -9.55 -7.61 -9.63
N LYS A 7 -8.91 -7.44 -10.80
CA LYS A 7 -9.64 -7.47 -12.07
C LYS A 7 -10.12 -8.87 -12.35
N ARG A 8 -11.40 -8.96 -12.69
CA ARG A 8 -12.02 -10.21 -13.05
C ARG A 8 -11.48 -10.73 -14.38
N TYR A 9 -11.50 -9.93 -15.43
CA TYR A 9 -11.05 -10.37 -16.76
C TYR A 9 -9.89 -9.51 -17.27
N LEU A 10 -8.68 -10.08 -17.21
CA LEU A 10 -7.49 -9.53 -17.83
C LEU A 10 -7.31 -10.15 -19.22
N ARG A 11 -7.21 -9.32 -20.26
CA ARG A 11 -6.79 -9.81 -21.58
C ARG A 11 -5.39 -10.41 -21.49
N PHE A 12 -5.07 -11.39 -22.33
CA PHE A 12 -3.76 -12.06 -22.40
C PHE A 12 -2.57 -11.08 -22.24
N ARG A 13 -2.52 -10.03 -23.06
CA ARG A 13 -1.49 -9.00 -22.95
C ARG A 13 -1.43 -8.34 -21.56
N GLN A 14 -2.57 -7.99 -20.97
CA GLN A 14 -2.62 -7.36 -19.65
C GLN A 14 -2.15 -8.32 -18.55
N PHE A 15 -2.46 -9.61 -18.68
CA PHE A 15 -1.97 -10.65 -17.78
C PHE A 15 -0.45 -10.83 -17.89
N CYS A 16 0.11 -10.84 -19.11
CA CYS A 16 1.56 -10.89 -19.31
C CYS A 16 2.26 -9.62 -18.80
N GLU A 17 1.68 -8.44 -18.99
CA GLU A 17 2.16 -7.19 -18.39
C GLU A 17 2.04 -7.22 -16.85
N TYR A 18 1.11 -7.97 -16.27
CA TYR A 18 1.00 -8.14 -14.83
C TYR A 18 2.18 -8.96 -14.27
N ALA A 19 2.60 -9.99 -15.00
CA ALA A 19 3.74 -10.80 -14.63
C ALA A 19 5.04 -9.97 -14.56
N VAL A 20 5.19 -9.00 -15.45
CA VAL A 20 6.31 -8.04 -15.41
C VAL A 20 6.21 -7.12 -14.20
N ASP A 21 5.02 -6.56 -13.91
CA ASP A 21 4.83 -5.70 -12.73
C ASP A 21 5.14 -6.43 -11.41
N LEU A 22 5.05 -7.76 -11.39
CA LEU A 22 5.36 -8.59 -10.23
C LEU A 22 6.77 -9.20 -10.26
N ASP A 23 7.65 -8.70 -11.13
CA ASP A 23 9.04 -9.15 -11.27
C ASP A 23 9.18 -10.67 -11.52
N LEU A 24 8.21 -11.28 -12.21
CA LEU A 24 8.28 -12.69 -12.62
C LEU A 24 9.25 -12.90 -13.80
N GLY A 25 9.64 -11.82 -14.48
CA GLY A 25 10.61 -11.79 -15.57
C GLY A 25 10.86 -10.37 -16.06
N THR A 26 11.98 -10.14 -16.73
CA THR A 26 12.34 -8.81 -17.30
C THR A 26 11.50 -8.44 -18.52
N HIS A 27 10.85 -9.42 -19.13
CA HIS A 27 9.99 -9.27 -20.29
C HIS A 27 8.67 -9.99 -20.06
N PRO A 28 7.57 -9.56 -20.71
CA PRO A 28 6.32 -10.28 -20.67
C PRO A 28 6.53 -11.75 -21.07
N PRO A 29 5.88 -12.72 -20.40
CA PRO A 29 5.93 -14.12 -20.78
C PRO A 29 5.68 -14.29 -22.29
N ALA A 30 6.59 -14.98 -22.97
CA ALA A 30 6.47 -15.19 -24.40
C ALA A 30 5.19 -15.95 -24.73
N ALA A 31 4.54 -15.62 -25.85
CA ALA A 31 3.31 -16.30 -26.28
C ALA A 31 3.49 -17.84 -26.36
N GLY A 32 4.65 -18.31 -26.85
CA GLY A 32 4.94 -19.75 -26.90
C GLY A 32 5.05 -20.43 -25.53
N LEU A 33 5.48 -19.72 -24.48
CA LEU A 33 5.47 -20.24 -23.11
C LEU A 33 4.02 -20.38 -22.62
N MET A 34 3.21 -19.35 -22.83
CA MET A 34 1.81 -19.35 -22.38
C MET A 34 0.97 -20.40 -23.12
N GLU A 35 1.21 -20.55 -24.43
CA GLU A 35 0.66 -21.62 -25.25
C GLU A 35 1.09 -23.00 -24.75
N PHE A 36 2.38 -23.17 -24.39
CA PHE A 36 2.87 -24.41 -23.77
C PHE A 36 2.12 -24.72 -22.47
N LEU A 37 1.98 -23.75 -21.57
CA LEU A 37 1.32 -23.94 -20.27
C LEU A 37 -0.16 -24.31 -20.43
N GLU A 38 -0.85 -23.74 -21.42
CA GLU A 38 -2.22 -24.13 -21.75
C GLU A 38 -2.27 -25.55 -22.29
N ARG A 39 -1.39 -25.90 -23.24
CA ARG A 39 -1.32 -27.23 -23.85
C ARG A 39 -1.14 -28.34 -22.83
N VAL A 40 -0.33 -28.09 -21.80
CA VAL A 40 -0.09 -29.07 -20.71
C VAL A 40 -1.08 -28.95 -19.55
N GLY A 41 -2.06 -28.05 -19.62
CA GLY A 41 -3.09 -27.87 -18.60
C GLY A 41 -2.55 -27.34 -17.27
N LEU A 42 -1.44 -26.58 -17.30
CA LEU A 42 -0.88 -25.93 -16.12
C LEU A 42 -1.53 -24.57 -15.86
N LEU A 43 -1.78 -23.81 -16.91
CA LEU A 43 -2.43 -22.50 -16.84
C LEU A 43 -3.34 -22.32 -18.06
N MET A 44 -4.64 -22.21 -17.84
CA MET A 44 -5.65 -22.04 -18.88
C MET A 44 -6.34 -20.70 -18.70
N PRO A 45 -6.77 -20.02 -19.79
CA PRO A 45 -7.64 -18.86 -19.63
C PRO A 45 -8.97 -19.27 -18.99
N VAL A 46 -9.65 -18.33 -18.36
CA VAL A 46 -11.00 -18.57 -17.79
C VAL A 46 -12.06 -18.42 -18.87
N ARG A 47 -11.85 -17.55 -19.85
CA ARG A 47 -12.72 -17.36 -21.00
C ARG A 47 -11.90 -17.09 -22.25
N ARG A 48 -12.38 -17.54 -23.40
CA ARG A 48 -11.82 -17.18 -24.70
C ARG A 48 -12.94 -16.87 -25.68
N ILE A 49 -12.77 -15.79 -26.42
CA ILE A 49 -13.66 -15.49 -27.55
C ILE A 49 -13.17 -16.23 -28.77
N ILE A 50 -14.06 -16.93 -29.46
CA ILE A 50 -13.78 -17.63 -30.72
C ILE A 50 -14.82 -17.18 -31.74
N LEU A 51 -14.36 -16.38 -32.70
CA LEU A 51 -15.15 -15.98 -33.85
C LEU A 51 -14.73 -16.84 -35.06
N SER A 52 -15.69 -17.21 -35.91
CA SER A 52 -15.34 -17.92 -37.14
C SER A 52 -14.58 -17.00 -38.11
N PRO A 53 -13.75 -17.55 -39.01
CA PRO A 53 -13.00 -16.75 -39.98
C PRO A 53 -13.85 -15.77 -40.78
N GLU A 54 -15.07 -16.17 -41.16
CA GLU A 54 -16.03 -15.36 -41.92
C GLU A 54 -16.45 -14.10 -41.15
N ILE A 55 -16.71 -14.24 -39.83
CA ILE A 55 -17.07 -13.13 -38.94
C ILE A 55 -15.89 -12.19 -38.76
N VAL A 56 -14.69 -12.73 -38.51
CA VAL A 56 -13.48 -11.92 -38.32
C VAL A 56 -13.18 -11.08 -39.56
N ARG A 57 -13.27 -11.68 -40.74
CA ARG A 57 -13.13 -11.00 -42.04
C ARG A 57 -14.21 -9.94 -42.25
N ARG A 58 -15.46 -10.23 -41.86
CA ARG A 58 -16.56 -9.27 -41.97
C ARG A 58 -16.35 -8.04 -41.06
N LEU A 59 -15.99 -8.25 -39.80
CA LEU A 59 -15.67 -7.16 -38.86
C LEU A 59 -14.46 -6.33 -39.33
N PHE A 60 -13.46 -6.98 -39.94
CA PHE A 60 -12.34 -6.27 -40.55
C PHE A 60 -12.79 -5.40 -41.73
N LYS A 61 -13.62 -5.93 -42.63
CA LYS A 61 -14.19 -5.18 -43.77
C LYS A 61 -15.00 -3.96 -43.31
N GLU A 62 -15.76 -4.07 -42.23
CA GLU A 62 -16.53 -2.95 -41.68
C GLU A 62 -15.62 -1.85 -41.12
N ARG A 63 -14.51 -2.23 -40.49
CA ARG A 63 -13.53 -1.28 -39.94
C ARG A 63 -12.63 -0.66 -41.02
N TYR A 64 -12.35 -1.40 -42.09
CA TYR A 64 -11.50 -1.00 -43.21
C TYR A 64 -12.19 -1.25 -44.56
N PRO A 65 -13.20 -0.44 -44.93
CA PRO A 65 -14.04 -0.69 -46.11
C PRO A 65 -13.30 -0.70 -47.45
N HIS A 66 -12.11 -0.11 -47.50
CA HIS A 66 -11.31 0.03 -48.70
C HIS A 66 -10.28 -1.09 -48.89
N ASP A 67 -10.07 -1.93 -47.87
CA ASP A 67 -9.11 -3.03 -47.95
C ASP A 67 -9.80 -4.28 -48.54
N PRO A 68 -9.20 -4.96 -49.54
CA PRO A 68 -9.77 -6.17 -50.11
C PRO A 68 -9.74 -7.29 -49.06
N VAL A 69 -10.83 -8.01 -48.86
CA VAL A 69 -10.91 -9.11 -47.87
C VAL A 69 -11.10 -10.44 -48.58
N ILE A 70 -10.47 -11.49 -48.07
CA ILE A 70 -10.54 -12.86 -48.61
C ILE A 70 -11.93 -13.46 -48.33
N ASP A 71 -12.55 -14.11 -49.31
CA ASP A 71 -13.80 -14.83 -49.14
C ASP A 71 -13.60 -16.24 -48.50
N PRO A 72 -14.62 -16.80 -47.84
CA PRO A 72 -15.94 -16.22 -47.57
C PRO A 72 -15.94 -15.19 -46.42
N ILE A 73 -16.90 -14.28 -46.47
CA ILE A 73 -17.26 -13.32 -45.41
C ILE A 73 -18.65 -13.63 -44.84
N GLU A 74 -18.88 -13.34 -43.56
CA GLU A 74 -20.17 -13.58 -42.92
C GLU A 74 -21.25 -12.68 -43.56
N PRO A 75 -22.43 -13.21 -43.92
CA PRO A 75 -23.55 -12.41 -44.39
C PRO A 75 -24.18 -11.60 -43.24
N ASP A 76 -24.91 -10.55 -43.59
CA ASP A 76 -25.69 -9.78 -42.61
C ASP A 76 -26.76 -10.68 -41.96
N GLY A 77 -26.90 -10.60 -40.64
CA GLY A 77 -27.88 -11.37 -39.90
C GLY A 77 -27.57 -11.51 -38.40
N PRO A 78 -28.42 -12.25 -37.67
CA PRO A 78 -28.39 -12.30 -36.21
C PRO A 78 -27.05 -12.77 -35.62
N ARG A 79 -26.34 -13.66 -36.33
CA ARG A 79 -25.04 -14.18 -35.89
C ARG A 79 -23.94 -13.10 -35.95
N LEU A 80 -23.92 -12.31 -37.02
CA LEU A 80 -23.01 -11.17 -37.14
C LEU A 80 -23.34 -10.09 -36.11
N ASP A 81 -24.62 -9.77 -35.93
CA ASP A 81 -25.10 -8.78 -34.94
C ASP A 81 -24.69 -9.17 -33.52
N ALA A 82 -24.85 -10.45 -33.16
CA ALA A 82 -24.44 -10.98 -31.86
C ALA A 82 -22.91 -10.93 -31.65
N ALA A 83 -22.13 -11.26 -32.69
CA ALA A 83 -20.67 -11.16 -32.61
C ALA A 83 -20.19 -9.70 -32.46
N ALA A 84 -20.74 -8.78 -33.27
CA ALA A 84 -20.45 -7.36 -33.18
C ALA A 84 -20.90 -6.78 -31.82
N GLY A 85 -22.07 -7.18 -31.32
CA GLY A 85 -22.59 -6.81 -30.00
C GLY A 85 -21.67 -7.23 -28.86
N LEU A 86 -21.20 -8.48 -28.87
CA LEU A 86 -20.24 -9.02 -27.89
C LEU A 86 -18.91 -8.24 -27.92
N MET A 87 -18.34 -8.03 -29.11
CA MET A 87 -17.08 -7.29 -29.27
C MET A 87 -17.22 -5.85 -28.78
N ASN A 88 -18.32 -5.17 -29.13
CA ASN A 88 -18.62 -3.83 -28.64
C ASN A 88 -18.78 -3.80 -27.11
N ALA A 89 -19.45 -4.78 -26.51
CA ALA A 89 -19.60 -4.87 -25.06
C ALA A 89 -18.24 -5.04 -24.35
N LEU A 90 -17.34 -5.86 -24.92
CA LEU A 90 -15.98 -6.07 -24.41
C LEU A 90 -15.05 -4.86 -24.59
N ASP A 91 -15.23 -4.06 -25.65
CA ASP A 91 -14.41 -2.89 -25.96
C ASP A 91 -14.91 -1.60 -25.30
N MET A 92 -16.23 -1.42 -25.20
CA MET A 92 -16.82 -0.25 -24.52
C MET A 92 -16.46 -0.21 -23.03
N ASN A 93 -16.13 -1.35 -22.44
CA ASN A 93 -15.65 -1.48 -21.07
C ASN A 93 -16.53 -0.70 -20.07
N ARG A 94 -17.86 -0.75 -20.28
CA ARG A 94 -18.85 -0.03 -19.44
C ARG A 94 -18.68 -0.39 -17.98
N TRP A 95 -18.38 -1.66 -17.74
CA TRP A 95 -18.02 -2.22 -16.45
C TRP A 95 -16.89 -1.42 -15.78
N ALA A 96 -15.73 -1.21 -16.40
CA ALA A 96 -14.66 -0.43 -15.74
C ALA A 96 -14.95 1.08 -15.63
N SER A 97 -16.12 1.55 -16.08
CA SER A 97 -16.56 2.94 -16.12
C SER A 97 -17.92 3.14 -15.46
N ALA A 98 -18.22 2.43 -14.37
CA ALA A 98 -19.50 2.53 -13.67
C ALA A 98 -19.81 3.94 -13.14
N GLN A 99 -18.80 4.81 -12.99
CA GLN A 99 -19.02 6.23 -12.72
C GLN A 99 -19.93 6.90 -13.78
N VAL A 100 -19.81 6.49 -15.05
CA VAL A 100 -20.54 7.04 -16.20
C VAL A 100 -21.79 6.22 -16.50
N TYR A 101 -21.66 4.88 -16.53
CA TYR A 101 -22.72 3.99 -17.02
C TYR A 101 -23.57 3.34 -15.91
N GLY A 102 -23.20 3.55 -14.64
CA GLY A 102 -23.78 2.82 -13.49
C GLY A 102 -23.16 1.43 -13.31
N GLU A 103 -23.53 0.76 -12.20
CA GLU A 103 -23.17 -0.64 -11.98
C GLU A 103 -23.82 -1.52 -13.06
N THR A 104 -23.02 -2.38 -13.67
CA THR A 104 -23.48 -3.36 -14.66
C THR A 104 -22.71 -4.65 -14.47
N ASP A 105 -23.32 -5.80 -14.76
CA ASP A 105 -22.56 -7.05 -14.74
C ASP A 105 -21.56 -7.10 -15.90
N HIS A 106 -20.42 -7.75 -15.66
CA HIS A 106 -19.48 -7.98 -16.75
C HIS A 106 -20.10 -8.95 -17.77
N VAL A 107 -19.93 -8.70 -19.07
CA VAL A 107 -20.54 -9.51 -20.15
C VAL A 107 -20.14 -10.99 -20.11
N LEU A 108 -18.99 -11.31 -19.51
CA LEU A 108 -18.49 -12.68 -19.33
C LEU A 108 -19.00 -13.37 -18.04
N ASP A 109 -19.65 -12.61 -17.15
CA ASP A 109 -20.37 -13.13 -15.98
C ASP A 109 -21.84 -13.38 -16.29
N ALA A 110 -22.47 -12.43 -16.98
CA ALA A 110 -23.86 -12.49 -17.41
C ALA A 110 -23.93 -12.73 -18.93
N ILE A 111 -23.52 -13.92 -19.36
CA ILE A 111 -23.46 -14.26 -20.79
C ILE A 111 -24.86 -14.32 -21.39
N ALA A 112 -25.14 -13.43 -22.34
CA ALA A 112 -26.37 -13.47 -23.12
C ALA A 112 -26.43 -14.74 -24.00
N PRO A 113 -27.60 -15.37 -24.19
CA PRO A 113 -27.73 -16.61 -24.98
C PRO A 113 -27.15 -16.51 -26.39
N GLU A 114 -27.34 -15.38 -27.06
CA GLU A 114 -26.82 -15.11 -28.41
C GLU A 114 -25.29 -15.02 -28.47
N HIS A 115 -24.63 -14.65 -27.37
CA HIS A 115 -23.18 -14.54 -27.26
C HIS A 115 -22.51 -15.88 -26.90
N ALA A 116 -23.24 -16.81 -26.28
CA ALA A 116 -22.68 -18.05 -25.74
C ALA A 116 -21.91 -18.88 -26.78
N GLN A 117 -22.38 -18.89 -28.04
CA GLN A 117 -21.73 -19.60 -29.14
C GLN A 117 -20.30 -19.12 -29.47
N PHE A 118 -19.94 -17.90 -29.05
CA PHE A 118 -18.62 -17.31 -29.28
C PHE A 118 -17.69 -17.40 -28.07
N ILE A 119 -18.16 -17.93 -26.94
CA ILE A 119 -17.41 -17.93 -25.68
C ILE A 119 -17.05 -19.37 -25.30
N GLN A 120 -15.77 -19.70 -25.41
CA GLN A 120 -15.22 -20.92 -24.84
C GLN A 120 -14.99 -20.72 -23.33
N SER A 121 -15.59 -21.60 -22.53
CA SER A 121 -15.42 -21.64 -21.07
C SER A 121 -14.77 -22.94 -20.59
N ASP A 122 -14.83 -24.00 -21.40
CA ASP A 122 -14.24 -25.30 -21.06
C ASP A 122 -12.89 -25.46 -21.75
N PHE A 123 -11.86 -25.69 -20.93
CA PHE A 123 -10.48 -25.88 -21.38
C PHE A 123 -9.95 -27.21 -20.85
N SER A 124 -9.33 -27.98 -21.74
CA SER A 124 -8.68 -29.24 -21.39
C SER A 124 -7.48 -29.47 -22.30
N THR A 125 -6.56 -30.34 -21.87
CA THR A 125 -5.42 -30.75 -22.71
C THR A 125 -5.88 -31.46 -23.98
N ALA A 126 -7.01 -32.16 -23.94
CA ALA A 126 -7.60 -32.86 -25.09
C ALA A 126 -8.26 -31.91 -26.10
N SER A 127 -8.79 -30.78 -25.63
CA SER A 127 -9.44 -29.74 -26.45
C SER A 127 -8.49 -28.59 -26.80
N PHE A 128 -7.19 -28.74 -26.54
CA PHE A 128 -6.21 -27.70 -26.83
C PHE A 128 -6.00 -27.57 -28.34
N GLU A 129 -6.11 -26.34 -28.84
CA GLU A 129 -5.73 -25.99 -30.20
C GLU A 129 -4.53 -25.04 -30.17
N PRO A 130 -3.50 -25.27 -31.00
CA PRO A 130 -2.40 -24.34 -31.14
C PRO A 130 -2.88 -22.93 -31.48
N TRP A 131 -2.15 -21.92 -31.03
CA TRP A 131 -2.56 -20.52 -31.18
C TRP A 131 -2.36 -19.99 -32.59
N GLN A 132 -1.43 -20.57 -33.37
CA GLN A 132 -1.14 -20.16 -34.74
C GLN A 132 -2.34 -20.38 -35.69
N PRO A 133 -3.02 -21.55 -35.72
CA PRO A 133 -4.24 -21.76 -36.51
C PRO A 133 -5.39 -20.80 -36.22
N ARG A 134 -5.40 -20.11 -35.06
CA ARG A 134 -6.45 -19.14 -34.70
C ARG A 134 -6.29 -17.80 -35.40
N ARG A 135 -5.16 -17.58 -36.08
CA ARG A 135 -4.93 -16.39 -36.89
C ARG A 135 -5.70 -16.53 -38.19
N VAL A 136 -6.65 -15.63 -38.40
CA VAL A 136 -7.48 -15.60 -39.61
C VAL A 136 -6.76 -14.76 -40.66
N GLU A 137 -6.53 -15.33 -41.83
CA GLU A 137 -6.04 -14.56 -42.97
C GLU A 137 -7.15 -13.61 -43.44
N LEU A 138 -6.84 -12.31 -43.43
CA LEU A 138 -7.77 -11.22 -43.70
C LEU A 138 -7.69 -10.79 -45.17
N CYS A 139 -6.48 -10.47 -45.63
CA CYS A 139 -6.24 -9.95 -46.98
C CYS A 139 -4.83 -10.28 -47.47
N ASN A 140 -4.66 -10.28 -48.79
CA ASN A 140 -3.35 -10.30 -49.43
C ASN A 140 -2.89 -8.87 -49.68
N SER A 141 -1.88 -8.42 -48.95
CA SER A 141 -1.26 -7.11 -49.15
C SER A 141 0.01 -7.21 -50.00
N GLN A 142 0.55 -6.08 -50.47
CA GLN A 142 1.80 -6.07 -51.24
C GLN A 142 2.99 -6.63 -50.45
N SER A 143 2.93 -6.61 -49.11
CA SER A 143 3.92 -7.18 -48.21
C SER A 143 3.62 -8.61 -47.76
N GLY A 144 2.63 -9.27 -48.37
CA GLY A 144 2.20 -10.64 -48.04
C GLY A 144 0.85 -10.72 -47.30
N PRO A 145 0.46 -11.92 -46.86
CA PRO A 145 -0.82 -12.15 -46.20
C PRO A 145 -0.89 -11.42 -44.85
N LEU A 146 -1.94 -10.64 -44.68
CA LEU A 146 -2.27 -9.98 -43.42
C LEU A 146 -3.14 -10.92 -42.59
N TYR A 147 -2.77 -11.12 -41.33
CA TYR A 147 -3.50 -11.97 -40.40
C TYR A 147 -4.15 -11.15 -39.30
N SER A 148 -5.27 -11.66 -38.78
CA SER A 148 -5.93 -11.11 -37.61
C SER A 148 -5.00 -11.10 -36.39
N ASN A 149 -5.23 -10.13 -35.51
CA ASN A 149 -4.58 -10.07 -34.21
C ASN A 149 -5.39 -10.91 -33.21
N ASN A 150 -4.75 -11.92 -32.60
CA ASN A 150 -5.38 -12.78 -31.60
C ASN A 150 -5.93 -11.98 -30.41
N ASP A 151 -5.26 -10.91 -29.97
CA ASP A 151 -5.75 -10.06 -28.87
C ASP A 151 -7.04 -9.30 -29.20
N GLN A 152 -7.37 -9.13 -30.49
CA GLN A 152 -8.58 -8.44 -30.95
C GLN A 152 -9.69 -9.41 -31.31
N HIS A 153 -9.40 -10.49 -32.02
CA HIS A 153 -10.43 -11.36 -32.61
C HIS A 153 -10.54 -12.74 -31.96
N ALA A 154 -9.58 -13.11 -31.13
CA ALA A 154 -9.64 -14.31 -30.29
C ALA A 154 -9.09 -14.04 -28.86
N PRO A 155 -9.53 -12.96 -28.17
CA PRO A 155 -8.97 -12.61 -26.87
C PRO A 155 -9.18 -13.72 -25.85
N ALA A 156 -8.09 -14.09 -25.20
CA ALA A 156 -8.09 -14.97 -24.03
C ALA A 156 -8.08 -14.09 -22.77
N PHE A 157 -8.90 -14.47 -21.78
CA PHE A 157 -9.06 -13.76 -20.53
C PHE A 157 -8.60 -14.61 -19.36
N TYR A 158 -7.87 -13.99 -18.45
CA TYR A 158 -7.37 -14.57 -17.22
C TYR A 158 -7.91 -13.78 -16.03
N HIS A 159 -8.11 -14.45 -14.90
CA HIS A 159 -8.41 -13.77 -13.65
C HIS A 159 -7.11 -13.31 -12.98
N TYR A 160 -7.15 -12.19 -12.25
CA TYR A 160 -5.93 -11.63 -11.63
C TYR A 160 -5.21 -12.66 -10.75
N TRP A 161 -5.95 -13.50 -10.02
CA TRP A 161 -5.38 -14.46 -9.08
C TRP A 161 -4.60 -15.59 -9.79
N GLN A 162 -4.83 -15.83 -11.07
CA GLN A 162 -4.04 -16.80 -11.85
C GLN A 162 -2.57 -16.38 -11.97
N ILE A 163 -2.23 -15.13 -11.59
CA ILE A 163 -0.84 -14.67 -11.50
C ILE A 163 -0.08 -15.40 -10.39
N PHE A 164 -0.75 -15.82 -9.31
CA PHE A 164 -0.14 -16.62 -8.25
C PHE A 164 0.25 -18.01 -8.78
N TRP A 165 -0.61 -18.61 -9.61
CA TRP A 165 -0.26 -19.84 -10.33
C TRP A 165 0.92 -19.65 -11.26
N LEU A 166 0.91 -18.60 -12.09
CA LEU A 166 2.04 -18.35 -13.00
C LEU A 166 3.34 -18.18 -12.21
N ALA A 167 3.33 -17.42 -11.11
CA ALA A 167 4.49 -17.23 -10.24
C ALA A 167 5.00 -18.56 -9.68
N ALA A 168 4.11 -19.42 -9.20
CA ALA A 168 4.47 -20.73 -8.69
C ALA A 168 4.97 -21.68 -9.81
N ILE A 169 4.40 -21.64 -11.02
CA ILE A 169 4.85 -22.40 -12.20
C ILE A 169 6.29 -22.00 -12.54
N LEU A 170 6.55 -20.70 -12.68
CA LEU A 170 7.87 -20.20 -13.06
C LEU A 170 8.93 -20.53 -11.99
N ARG A 171 8.54 -20.51 -10.70
CA ARG A 171 9.41 -20.95 -9.61
C ARG A 171 9.63 -22.47 -9.55
N SER A 172 8.66 -23.26 -10.01
CA SER A 172 8.73 -24.73 -9.98
C SER A 172 9.63 -25.33 -11.08
N GLY A 173 10.04 -24.51 -12.07
CA GLY A 173 10.88 -24.92 -13.17
C GLY A 173 12.25 -25.45 -12.71
N ALA A 174 12.86 -26.30 -13.54
CA ALA A 174 14.26 -26.68 -13.38
C ALA A 174 15.15 -25.50 -13.76
N HIS A 175 15.87 -24.93 -12.80
CA HIS A 175 16.86 -23.90 -13.07
C HIS A 175 18.19 -24.56 -13.42
N ILE A 176 18.72 -24.23 -14.61
CA ILE A 176 20.03 -24.69 -15.08
C ILE A 176 21.00 -23.53 -14.88
N TYR A 177 21.98 -23.74 -14.01
CA TYR A 177 23.08 -22.78 -13.80
C TYR A 177 24.33 -23.30 -14.51
N TYR A 178 24.93 -22.47 -15.34
CA TYR A 178 26.16 -22.80 -16.06
C TYR A 178 27.15 -21.62 -16.04
N PRO A 179 28.47 -21.88 -16.16
CA PRO A 179 29.47 -20.82 -16.19
C PRO A 179 29.35 -19.97 -17.46
N LEU A 180 29.29 -18.64 -17.33
CA LEU A 180 29.18 -17.73 -18.48
C LEU A 180 30.46 -17.65 -19.32
N ASP A 181 31.59 -18.04 -18.76
CA ASP A 181 32.86 -18.20 -19.48
C ASP A 181 32.89 -19.47 -20.34
N ASP A 182 31.94 -20.39 -20.13
CA ASP A 182 31.74 -21.58 -20.96
C ASP A 182 30.90 -21.26 -22.21
N ARG A 183 31.50 -20.49 -23.12
CA ARG A 183 30.87 -20.03 -24.37
C ARG A 183 30.39 -21.17 -25.27
N ALA A 184 31.01 -22.35 -25.16
CA ALA A 184 30.58 -23.54 -25.89
C ALA A 184 29.23 -24.05 -25.37
N LEU A 185 29.09 -24.16 -24.05
CA LEU A 185 27.85 -24.56 -23.40
C LEU A 185 26.74 -23.51 -23.59
N GLU A 186 27.08 -22.22 -23.52
CA GLU A 186 26.13 -21.13 -23.81
C GLU A 186 25.55 -21.24 -25.24
N LEU A 187 26.41 -21.43 -26.24
CA LEU A 187 25.97 -21.62 -27.63
C LEU A 187 25.17 -22.91 -27.83
N GLU A 188 25.49 -23.98 -27.12
CA GLU A 188 24.74 -25.24 -27.15
C GLU A 188 23.34 -25.08 -26.56
N ILE A 189 23.21 -24.42 -25.39
CA ILE A 189 21.92 -24.14 -24.74
C ILE A 189 21.03 -23.26 -25.63
N LEU A 190 21.61 -22.23 -26.27
CA LEU A 190 20.87 -21.31 -27.13
C LEU A 190 20.41 -21.92 -28.46
N ARG A 191 21.02 -23.02 -28.92
CA ARG A 191 20.78 -23.62 -30.25
C ARG A 191 19.68 -24.69 -30.29
N GLY A 192 19.07 -25.06 -29.18
CA GLY A 192 18.00 -26.07 -29.15
C GLY A 192 18.51 -27.46 -28.76
N PRO A 193 17.78 -28.55 -29.09
CA PRO A 193 17.72 -29.76 -28.27
C PRO A 193 19.13 -30.33 -28.01
N PHE A 194 19.58 -30.16 -26.77
CA PHE A 194 20.88 -30.58 -26.29
C PHE A 194 20.76 -31.94 -25.58
N PRO A 195 21.79 -32.80 -25.67
CA PRO A 195 21.82 -34.06 -24.94
C PRO A 195 21.89 -33.79 -23.43
N VAL A 196 21.00 -34.42 -22.67
CA VAL A 196 20.88 -34.27 -21.20
C VAL A 196 22.21 -34.60 -20.50
N GLU A 197 23.02 -35.47 -21.10
CA GLU A 197 24.34 -35.85 -20.62
C GLU A 197 25.33 -34.67 -20.59
N ALA A 198 25.27 -33.75 -21.55
CA ALA A 198 26.19 -32.60 -21.62
C ALA A 198 25.97 -31.58 -20.49
N LEU A 199 24.73 -31.49 -19.98
CA LEU A 199 24.37 -30.64 -18.85
C LEU A 199 24.75 -31.24 -17.51
N ARG A 200 24.74 -32.57 -17.38
CA ARG A 200 24.87 -33.24 -16.07
C ARG A 200 26.21 -32.93 -15.38
N ASP A 201 27.27 -32.78 -16.16
CA ASP A 201 28.64 -32.57 -15.64
C ASP A 201 29.04 -31.09 -15.59
N ARG A 202 28.31 -30.20 -16.30
CA ARG A 202 28.68 -28.79 -16.49
C ARG A 202 27.62 -27.79 -16.05
N SER A 203 26.52 -28.28 -15.48
CA SER A 203 25.46 -27.44 -14.94
C SER A 203 24.98 -27.94 -13.58
N TRP A 204 24.50 -27.00 -12.78
CA TRP A 204 23.75 -27.34 -11.58
C TRP A 204 22.25 -27.21 -11.86
N GLN A 205 21.49 -28.23 -11.49
CA GLN A 205 20.05 -28.28 -11.64
C GLN A 205 19.40 -28.16 -10.26
N ASN A 206 18.50 -27.19 -10.11
CA ASN A 206 17.71 -27.04 -8.90
C ASN A 206 16.22 -27.15 -9.23
N LEU A 207 15.49 -27.91 -8.42
CA LEU A 207 14.03 -28.06 -8.48
C LEU A 207 13.43 -27.51 -7.19
N ASN A 208 12.54 -26.53 -7.31
CA ASN A 208 11.87 -25.95 -6.15
C ASN A 208 10.65 -26.80 -5.74
N LEU A 209 10.86 -27.76 -4.85
CA LEU A 209 9.80 -28.62 -4.33
C LEU A 209 8.72 -27.85 -3.54
N GLU A 210 9.07 -26.72 -2.92
CA GLU A 210 8.10 -25.87 -2.22
C GLU A 210 7.12 -25.24 -3.23
N ALA A 211 7.61 -24.74 -4.36
CA ALA A 211 6.78 -24.19 -5.42
C ALA A 211 5.87 -25.26 -6.07
N TYR A 212 6.35 -26.51 -6.20
CA TYR A 212 5.52 -27.61 -6.67
C TYR A 212 4.36 -27.93 -5.71
N ARG A 213 4.60 -27.91 -4.40
CA ARG A 213 3.54 -28.07 -3.38
C ARG A 213 2.55 -26.91 -3.44
N GLU A 214 3.05 -25.68 -3.51
CA GLU A 214 2.24 -24.47 -3.65
C GLU A 214 1.30 -24.56 -4.86
N LEU A 215 1.75 -25.05 -6.01
CA LEU A 215 0.89 -25.23 -7.19
C LEU A 215 -0.31 -26.16 -6.96
N ARG A 216 -0.08 -27.27 -6.26
CA ARG A 216 -1.16 -28.21 -5.93
C ARG A 216 -2.16 -27.56 -4.98
N GLU A 217 -1.67 -26.90 -3.94
CA GLU A 217 -2.51 -26.23 -2.95
C GLU A 217 -3.31 -25.08 -3.57
N LEU A 218 -2.69 -24.27 -4.45
CA LEU A 218 -3.39 -23.17 -5.14
C LEU A 218 -4.61 -23.68 -5.94
N ARG A 219 -4.55 -24.90 -6.50
CA ARG A 219 -5.70 -25.54 -7.16
C ARG A 219 -6.81 -25.91 -6.19
N GLU A 220 -6.48 -26.32 -4.97
CA GLU A 220 -7.47 -26.64 -3.94
C GLU A 220 -8.25 -25.39 -3.49
N PHE A 221 -7.66 -24.20 -3.63
CA PHE A 221 -8.25 -22.91 -3.23
C PHE A 221 -8.76 -22.04 -4.39
N GLU A 222 -8.87 -22.60 -5.61
CA GLU A 222 -9.32 -21.86 -6.80
C GLU A 222 -10.67 -21.15 -6.57
N ARG A 223 -11.64 -21.85 -5.98
CA ARG A 223 -12.98 -21.29 -5.74
C ARG A 223 -12.95 -20.12 -4.75
N GLN A 224 -12.06 -20.13 -3.76
CA GLN A 224 -11.90 -19.05 -2.79
C GLN A 224 -11.24 -17.83 -3.44
N PHE A 225 -10.24 -18.03 -4.31
CA PHE A 225 -9.68 -16.96 -5.13
C PHE A 225 -10.73 -16.34 -6.05
N GLU A 226 -11.58 -17.16 -6.68
CA GLU A 226 -12.71 -16.71 -7.49
C GLU A 226 -13.69 -15.87 -6.68
N ALA A 227 -14.08 -16.33 -5.48
CA ALA A 227 -14.98 -15.60 -4.60
C ALA A 227 -14.40 -14.23 -4.20
N VAL A 228 -13.14 -14.19 -3.75
CA VAL A 228 -12.47 -12.93 -3.37
C VAL A 228 -12.32 -12.00 -4.59
N GLY A 229 -11.99 -12.56 -5.75
CA GLY A 229 -11.93 -11.83 -7.01
C GLY A 229 -13.27 -11.24 -7.42
N TYR A 230 -14.35 -12.01 -7.29
CA TYR A 230 -15.72 -11.55 -7.54
C TYR A 230 -16.03 -10.36 -6.64
N PHE A 231 -15.91 -10.54 -5.33
CA PHE A 231 -16.22 -9.52 -4.35
C PHE A 231 -15.42 -8.24 -4.60
N HIS A 232 -14.11 -8.36 -4.80
CA HIS A 232 -13.26 -7.19 -5.00
C HIS A 232 -13.64 -6.43 -6.27
N ALA A 233 -13.84 -7.14 -7.39
CA ALA A 233 -14.16 -6.54 -8.68
C ALA A 233 -15.49 -5.75 -8.62
N TYR A 234 -16.55 -6.36 -8.09
CA TYR A 234 -17.86 -5.72 -8.00
C TYR A 234 -17.93 -4.64 -6.92
N SER A 235 -17.18 -4.78 -5.81
CA SER A 235 -17.10 -3.71 -4.81
C SER A 235 -16.37 -2.48 -5.33
N GLN A 236 -15.30 -2.67 -6.12
CA GLN A 236 -14.63 -1.56 -6.82
C GLN A 236 -15.55 -0.89 -7.85
N ASP A 237 -16.32 -1.69 -8.61
CA ASP A 237 -17.32 -1.18 -9.55
C ASP A 237 -18.37 -0.32 -8.85
N ALA A 238 -18.96 -0.85 -7.77
CA ALA A 238 -19.89 -0.12 -6.92
C ALA A 238 -19.27 1.18 -6.38
N LEU A 239 -18.03 1.13 -5.87
CA LEU A 239 -17.32 2.31 -5.37
C LEU A 239 -17.25 3.42 -6.42
N GLN A 240 -16.94 3.09 -7.68
CA GLN A 240 -16.85 4.08 -8.77
C GLN A 240 -18.13 4.90 -8.93
N THR A 241 -19.31 4.28 -8.76
CA THR A 241 -20.59 5.01 -8.84
C THR A 241 -20.73 6.07 -7.76
N PHE A 242 -20.14 5.85 -6.58
CA PHE A 242 -20.17 6.82 -5.49
C PHE A 242 -19.04 7.86 -5.58
N LEU A 243 -17.96 7.58 -6.31
CA LEU A 243 -16.86 8.53 -6.51
C LEU A 243 -17.32 9.81 -7.23
N ARG A 244 -18.39 9.76 -8.04
CA ARG A 244 -18.96 10.96 -8.68
C ARG A 244 -19.52 11.99 -7.68
N HIS A 245 -19.74 11.59 -6.43
CA HIS A 245 -20.27 12.44 -5.38
C HIS A 245 -19.19 13.04 -4.47
N ARG A 246 -17.91 12.92 -4.84
CA ARG A 246 -16.81 13.50 -4.08
C ARG A 246 -16.98 15.02 -3.92
N ASP A 247 -16.65 15.52 -2.74
CA ASP A 247 -16.57 16.95 -2.47
C ASP A 247 -15.30 17.57 -3.10
N THR A 248 -15.11 18.88 -2.88
CA THR A 248 -13.93 19.62 -3.37
C THR A 248 -12.60 19.11 -2.79
N HIS A 249 -12.63 18.33 -1.71
CA HIS A 249 -11.46 17.72 -1.08
C HIS A 249 -11.28 16.24 -1.51
N GLY A 250 -12.07 15.76 -2.47
CA GLY A 250 -12.02 14.38 -2.95
C GLY A 250 -12.64 13.36 -2.00
N ARG A 251 -13.36 13.79 -0.95
CA ARG A 251 -13.99 12.90 0.04
C ARG A 251 -15.41 12.56 -0.38
N ILE A 252 -15.81 11.30 -0.16
CA ILE A 252 -17.19 10.87 -0.39
C ILE A 252 -18.03 11.32 0.83
N PRO A 253 -19.11 12.11 0.65
CA PRO A 253 -19.96 12.52 1.75
C PRO A 253 -20.55 11.32 2.51
N SER A 254 -20.69 11.43 3.84
CA SER A 254 -21.07 10.32 4.73
C SER A 254 -22.37 9.62 4.34
N ARG A 255 -23.31 10.31 3.67
CA ARG A 255 -24.54 9.68 3.16
C ARG A 255 -24.26 8.66 2.05
N TYR A 256 -23.39 9.00 1.11
CA TYR A 256 -23.02 8.15 -0.02
C TYR A 256 -22.06 7.06 0.42
N TRP A 257 -21.19 7.37 1.37
CA TRP A 257 -20.32 6.36 1.99
C TRP A 257 -21.14 5.26 2.68
N ARG A 258 -22.20 5.62 3.42
CA ARG A 258 -23.11 4.62 4.02
C ARG A 258 -23.85 3.77 2.99
N GLN A 259 -24.24 4.37 1.85
CA GLN A 259 -24.87 3.64 0.74
C GLN A 259 -23.88 2.67 0.08
N TYR A 260 -22.64 3.11 -0.17
CA TYR A 260 -21.57 2.25 -0.65
C TYR A 260 -21.35 1.07 0.29
N LEU A 261 -21.19 1.32 1.60
CA LEU A 261 -20.98 0.25 2.58
C LEU A 261 -22.16 -0.73 2.59
N ALA A 262 -23.41 -0.25 2.49
CA ALA A 262 -24.56 -1.15 2.39
C ALA A 262 -24.47 -2.05 1.14
N ARG A 263 -24.16 -1.46 -0.02
CA ARG A 263 -24.00 -2.19 -1.28
C ARG A 263 -22.83 -3.20 -1.25
N GLU A 264 -21.70 -2.83 -0.64
CA GLU A 264 -20.55 -3.71 -0.42
C GLU A 264 -20.93 -4.94 0.42
N ARG A 265 -21.77 -4.77 1.45
CA ARG A 265 -22.29 -5.92 2.23
C ARG A 265 -23.18 -6.84 1.41
N ASP A 266 -24.03 -6.29 0.54
CA ASP A 266 -24.89 -7.08 -0.33
C ASP A 266 -24.05 -7.91 -1.30
N ILE A 267 -23.07 -7.30 -1.96
CA ILE A 267 -22.11 -8.00 -2.85
C ILE A 267 -21.36 -9.10 -2.10
N ALA A 268 -20.89 -8.81 -0.87
CA ALA A 268 -20.18 -9.79 -0.04
C ALA A 268 -21.05 -11.00 0.30
N ARG A 269 -22.31 -10.77 0.69
CA ARG A 269 -23.27 -11.84 1.01
C ARG A 269 -23.61 -12.68 -0.21
N ASP A 270 -23.87 -12.04 -1.35
CA ASP A 270 -24.15 -12.73 -2.61
C ASP A 270 -22.96 -13.58 -3.04
N THR A 271 -21.74 -13.06 -2.88
CA THR A 271 -20.50 -13.78 -3.20
C THR A 271 -20.35 -15.06 -2.37
N LEU A 272 -20.53 -14.96 -1.04
CA LEU A 272 -20.43 -16.12 -0.14
C LEU A 272 -21.56 -17.13 -0.40
N ALA A 273 -22.79 -16.65 -0.62
CA ALA A 273 -23.94 -17.51 -0.90
C ALA A 273 -23.75 -18.29 -2.21
N ASN A 274 -23.34 -17.63 -3.29
CA ASN A 274 -23.13 -18.26 -4.60
C ASN A 274 -21.95 -19.23 -4.59
N SER A 275 -20.93 -18.96 -3.76
CA SER A 275 -19.76 -19.81 -3.63
C SER A 275 -19.96 -20.97 -2.65
N GLY A 276 -20.97 -20.89 -1.77
CA GLY A 276 -21.22 -21.85 -0.70
C GLY A 276 -20.17 -21.83 0.40
N PHE A 277 -19.59 -20.65 0.69
CA PHE A 277 -18.56 -20.48 1.71
C PHE A 277 -19.10 -19.83 2.98
N GLY A 278 -18.65 -20.31 4.13
CA GLY A 278 -18.83 -19.68 5.42
C GLY A 278 -17.60 -18.88 5.86
N GLU A 279 -17.69 -18.28 7.04
CA GLU A 279 -16.59 -17.55 7.68
C GLU A 279 -15.32 -18.41 7.81
N ALA A 280 -15.48 -19.64 8.29
CA ALA A 280 -14.37 -20.56 8.53
C ALA A 280 -13.59 -20.90 7.24
N ASP A 281 -14.27 -21.02 6.10
CA ASP A 281 -13.63 -21.31 4.81
C ASP A 281 -12.70 -20.17 4.38
N ILE A 282 -13.16 -18.92 4.53
CA ILE A 282 -12.37 -17.74 4.17
C ILE A 282 -11.24 -17.51 5.17
N ILE A 283 -11.45 -17.76 6.47
CA ILE A 283 -10.40 -17.69 7.48
C ILE A 283 -9.32 -18.74 7.23
N ALA A 284 -9.70 -19.98 6.89
CA ALA A 284 -8.74 -21.01 6.49
C ALA A 284 -7.95 -20.59 5.25
N PHE A 285 -8.63 -20.00 4.27
CA PHE A 285 -7.98 -19.46 3.08
C PHE A 285 -7.02 -18.31 3.38
N ILE A 286 -7.38 -17.36 4.26
CA ILE A 286 -6.48 -16.29 4.73
C ILE A 286 -5.25 -16.92 5.39
N GLY A 287 -5.43 -17.89 6.28
CA GLY A 287 -4.33 -18.60 6.93
C GLY A 287 -3.38 -19.25 5.94
N LYS A 288 -3.92 -19.84 4.86
CA LYS A 288 -3.10 -20.45 3.81
C LYS A 288 -2.36 -19.41 2.96
N GLN A 289 -2.99 -18.29 2.63
CA GLN A 289 -2.35 -17.17 1.96
C GLN A 289 -1.20 -16.57 2.78
N CYS A 290 -1.31 -16.55 4.11
CA CYS A 290 -0.22 -16.13 4.99
C CYS A 290 1.02 -17.03 4.86
N GLU A 291 0.85 -18.34 4.66
CA GLU A 291 1.96 -19.28 4.40
C GLU A 291 2.61 -19.00 3.04
N TRP A 292 1.81 -18.81 1.99
CA TRP A 292 2.32 -18.48 0.65
C TRP A 292 2.99 -17.11 0.60
N TRP A 293 2.48 -16.14 1.36
CA TRP A 293 3.11 -14.83 1.54
C TRP A 293 4.52 -14.95 2.13
N ASP A 294 4.68 -15.70 3.22
CA ASP A 294 5.98 -15.90 3.85
C ASP A 294 6.93 -16.63 2.91
N ASN A 295 6.42 -17.62 2.18
CA ASN A 295 7.20 -18.32 1.17
C ASN A 295 7.68 -17.37 0.06
N ALA A 296 6.77 -16.59 -0.54
CA ALA A 296 7.09 -15.61 -1.57
C ALA A 296 8.09 -14.56 -1.05
N ARG A 297 7.98 -14.13 0.20
CA ARG A 297 8.93 -13.18 0.82
C ARG A 297 10.32 -13.78 1.01
N ARG A 298 10.45 -15.07 1.34
CA ARG A 298 11.74 -15.73 1.58
C ARG A 298 12.47 -16.11 0.29
N VAL A 299 11.74 -16.68 -0.68
CA VAL A 299 12.35 -17.34 -1.85
C VAL A 299 11.84 -16.82 -3.19
N GLY A 300 10.80 -15.97 -3.20
CA GLY A 300 10.20 -15.43 -4.41
C GLY A 300 10.47 -13.93 -4.61
N PRO A 301 9.93 -13.34 -5.69
CA PRO A 301 9.98 -11.90 -5.88
C PRO A 301 9.16 -11.18 -4.80
N ALA A 302 9.72 -10.10 -4.24
CA ALA A 302 9.06 -9.32 -3.19
C ALA A 302 7.69 -8.77 -3.64
N ALA A 303 7.54 -8.44 -4.92
CA ALA A 303 6.29 -7.96 -5.49
C ALA A 303 5.16 -9.00 -5.42
N VAL A 304 5.46 -10.30 -5.55
CA VAL A 304 4.46 -11.37 -5.38
C VAL A 304 3.98 -11.46 -3.93
N ALA A 305 4.89 -11.27 -2.97
CA ALA A 305 4.51 -11.21 -1.56
C ALA A 305 3.57 -10.02 -1.30
N GLU A 306 3.86 -8.83 -1.83
CA GLU A 306 2.94 -7.68 -1.74
C GLU A 306 1.58 -7.97 -2.40
N GLU A 307 1.55 -8.76 -3.47
CA GLU A 307 0.30 -9.16 -4.11
C GLU A 307 -0.53 -10.12 -3.25
N TYR A 308 0.13 -11.06 -2.55
CA TYR A 308 -0.54 -11.87 -1.52
C TYR A 308 -1.09 -10.99 -0.39
N LYS A 309 -0.36 -9.96 0.06
CA LYS A 309 -0.89 -9.02 1.07
C LYS A 309 -2.16 -8.34 0.59
N ARG A 310 -2.21 -7.87 -0.66
CA ARG A 310 -3.41 -7.27 -1.25
C ARG A 310 -4.58 -8.26 -1.27
N ASN A 311 -4.32 -9.52 -1.62
CA ASN A 311 -5.35 -10.55 -1.65
C ASN A 311 -5.85 -10.95 -0.25
N ILE A 312 -4.96 -11.03 0.73
CA ILE A 312 -5.34 -11.23 2.13
C ILE A 312 -6.24 -10.08 2.60
N ASN A 313 -5.88 -8.83 2.28
CA ASN A 313 -6.71 -7.67 2.64
C ASN A 313 -8.08 -7.68 1.92
N ALA A 314 -8.15 -8.12 0.66
CA ALA A 314 -9.41 -8.31 -0.04
C ALA A 314 -10.27 -9.43 0.58
N SER A 315 -9.63 -10.52 1.01
CA SER A 315 -10.27 -11.64 1.71
C SER A 315 -10.84 -11.18 3.07
N PHE A 316 -10.09 -10.34 3.79
CA PHE A 316 -10.56 -9.69 5.02
C PHE A 316 -11.75 -8.77 4.74
N GLY A 317 -11.67 -7.95 3.69
CA GLY A 317 -12.76 -7.09 3.25
C GLY A 317 -14.06 -7.86 3.00
N LEU A 318 -13.97 -9.03 2.37
CA LEU A 318 -15.10 -9.92 2.10
C LEU A 318 -15.79 -10.36 3.40
N ILE A 319 -15.06 -10.93 4.36
CA ILE A 319 -15.66 -11.42 5.62
C ILE A 319 -16.19 -10.27 6.48
N ARG A 320 -15.46 -9.16 6.56
CA ARG A 320 -15.89 -7.98 7.30
C ARG A 320 -17.19 -7.41 6.73
N ALA A 321 -17.30 -7.31 5.41
CA ALA A 321 -18.52 -6.81 4.77
C ALA A 321 -19.69 -7.79 4.94
N ALA A 322 -19.48 -9.09 4.78
CA ALA A 322 -20.56 -10.07 4.86
C ALA A 322 -21.09 -10.28 6.29
N ILE A 323 -20.19 -10.42 7.26
CA ILE A 323 -20.47 -10.94 8.60
C ILE A 323 -20.20 -9.90 9.70
N GLY A 324 -19.37 -8.89 9.43
CA GLY A 324 -18.99 -7.90 10.42
C GLY A 324 -17.84 -8.35 11.34
N THR A 325 -17.07 -9.37 10.94
CA THR A 325 -15.91 -9.83 11.71
C THR A 325 -14.84 -8.73 11.78
N GLU A 326 -14.39 -8.43 12.99
CA GLU A 326 -13.36 -7.42 13.23
C GLU A 326 -11.96 -7.95 12.93
N PHE A 327 -11.00 -7.06 12.60
CA PHE A 327 -9.64 -7.46 12.22
C PHE A 327 -8.97 -8.34 13.30
N GLN A 328 -9.06 -7.94 14.56
CA GLN A 328 -8.47 -8.68 15.67
C GLN A 328 -9.04 -10.10 15.80
N GLN A 329 -10.34 -10.29 15.57
CA GLN A 329 -10.95 -11.61 15.61
C GLN A 329 -10.36 -12.54 14.53
N VAL A 330 -10.05 -11.99 13.34
CA VAL A 330 -9.42 -12.74 12.26
C VAL A 330 -7.95 -13.04 12.60
N VAL A 331 -7.22 -12.08 13.19
CA VAL A 331 -5.86 -12.29 13.71
C VAL A 331 -5.83 -13.46 14.68
N ASP A 332 -6.73 -13.47 15.66
CA ASP A 332 -6.80 -14.51 16.70
C ASP A 332 -7.14 -15.89 16.11
N GLN A 333 -8.09 -15.95 15.16
CA GLN A 333 -8.51 -17.21 14.53
C GLN A 333 -7.47 -17.77 13.55
N VAL A 334 -6.78 -16.90 12.80
CA VAL A 334 -5.68 -17.32 11.91
C VAL A 334 -4.46 -17.74 12.73
N GLY A 335 -4.16 -16.98 13.79
CA GLY A 335 -3.06 -17.21 14.70
C GLY A 335 -1.69 -17.14 14.04
N ARG A 336 -0.78 -18.00 14.51
CA ARG A 336 0.58 -18.13 13.98
C ARG A 336 0.62 -19.22 12.90
N ARG A 337 0.87 -18.82 11.66
CA ARG A 337 1.05 -19.72 10.51
C ARG A 337 2.50 -19.83 10.04
N THR A 338 3.34 -18.89 10.47
CA THR A 338 4.73 -18.76 10.00
C THR A 338 5.73 -18.83 11.16
N GLY A 339 7.02 -18.77 10.83
CA GLY A 339 8.11 -18.85 11.81
C GLY A 339 8.19 -17.67 12.80
N HIS A 340 7.42 -16.59 12.60
CA HIS A 340 7.45 -15.39 13.44
C HIS A 340 6.84 -15.61 14.84
N PHE A 341 7.28 -14.84 15.84
CA PHE A 341 6.78 -14.96 17.22
C PHE A 341 5.39 -14.32 17.43
N LYS A 342 5.04 -13.31 16.64
CA LYS A 342 3.71 -12.66 16.65
C LYS A 342 2.72 -13.44 15.76
N PRO A 343 1.39 -13.27 15.95
CA PRO A 343 0.40 -13.71 14.97
C PRO A 343 0.78 -13.26 13.56
N THR A 344 0.58 -14.11 12.55
CA THR A 344 1.16 -13.85 11.23
C THR A 344 0.55 -12.62 10.57
N LEU A 345 -0.74 -12.36 10.80
CA LEU A 345 -1.42 -11.18 10.26
C LEU A 345 -0.87 -9.87 10.86
N ASP A 346 -0.45 -9.84 12.12
CA ASP A 346 0.20 -8.66 12.74
C ASP A 346 1.59 -8.40 12.15
N VAL A 347 2.24 -9.41 11.58
CA VAL A 347 3.50 -9.22 10.86
C VAL A 347 3.25 -8.68 9.45
N ILE A 348 2.15 -9.10 8.81
CA ILE A 348 1.79 -8.67 7.46
C ILE A 348 1.23 -7.24 7.46
N PHE A 349 0.33 -6.96 8.40
CA PHE A 349 -0.34 -5.67 8.63
C PHE A 349 -0.08 -5.22 10.08
N PRO A 350 1.15 -4.82 10.41
CA PRO A 350 1.40 -4.31 11.75
C PRO A 350 0.53 -3.08 12.00
N ASP A 351 -0.04 -2.98 13.20
CA ASP A 351 -0.60 -1.72 13.65
C ASP A 351 0.56 -0.75 13.87
N TRP A 352 0.90 -0.02 12.82
CA TRP A 352 1.98 0.95 12.85
C TRP A 352 1.70 2.02 13.92
N THR A 353 0.44 2.34 14.20
CA THR A 353 0.09 3.33 15.21
C THR A 353 0.44 2.80 16.59
N GLU A 354 0.02 1.57 16.92
CA GLU A 354 0.34 0.92 18.19
C GLU A 354 1.86 0.72 18.34
N GLU A 355 2.55 0.20 17.32
CA GLU A 355 4.00 0.01 17.38
C GLU A 355 4.76 1.33 17.57
N GLN A 356 4.29 2.42 16.92
CA GLN A 356 4.90 3.73 17.12
C GLN A 356 4.49 4.38 18.45
N ARG A 357 3.27 4.14 18.94
CA ARG A 357 2.80 4.57 20.26
C ARG A 357 3.69 3.96 21.33
N ASP A 358 3.91 2.65 21.28
CA ASP A 358 4.81 1.92 22.19
C ASP A 358 6.25 2.43 22.12
N LEU A 359 6.77 2.65 20.90
CA LEU A 359 8.10 3.21 20.72
C LEU A 359 8.21 4.60 21.37
N THR A 360 7.21 5.45 21.13
CA THR A 360 7.13 6.80 21.67
C THR A 360 7.06 6.78 23.20
N ILE A 361 6.20 5.95 23.78
CA ILE A 361 6.08 5.79 25.24
C ILE A 361 7.42 5.34 25.83
N ARG A 362 8.07 4.31 25.26
CA ARG A 362 9.38 3.86 25.74
C ARG A 362 10.43 4.96 25.69
N SER A 363 10.50 5.71 24.59
CA SER A 363 11.45 6.82 24.43
C SER A 363 11.16 7.97 25.40
N LEU A 364 9.88 8.34 25.57
CA LEU A 364 9.47 9.40 26.49
C LEU A 364 9.68 9.02 27.95
N LYS A 365 9.34 7.78 28.33
CA LYS A 365 9.48 7.26 29.70
C LYS A 365 10.91 7.41 30.20
N HIS A 366 11.88 7.01 29.37
CA HIS A 366 13.30 7.17 29.72
C HIS A 366 13.68 8.62 30.05
N TRP A 367 13.18 9.60 29.29
CA TRP A 367 13.48 11.02 29.54
C TRP A 367 12.64 11.61 30.69
N ALA A 368 11.37 11.22 30.80
CA ALA A 368 10.46 11.68 31.83
C ALA A 368 10.89 11.20 33.22
N ASP A 369 11.25 9.92 33.36
CA ASP A 369 11.74 9.35 34.63
C ASP A 369 13.00 10.08 35.12
N LYS A 370 13.88 10.47 34.18
CA LYS A 370 15.14 11.13 34.49
C LYS A 370 14.96 12.60 34.89
N GLU A 371 14.09 13.33 34.21
CA GLU A 371 14.04 14.80 34.29
C GLU A 371 12.77 15.34 34.96
N LEU A 372 11.63 14.64 34.86
CA LEU A 372 10.33 15.13 35.35
C LEU A 372 9.94 14.55 36.72
N ALA A 373 10.41 13.35 37.06
CA ALA A 373 9.97 12.62 38.26
C ALA A 373 10.17 13.39 39.59
N THR A 374 11.16 14.28 39.65
CA THR A 374 11.51 15.05 40.86
C THR A 374 10.90 16.46 40.90
N LEU A 375 10.17 16.86 39.85
CA LEU A 375 9.57 18.18 39.78
C LEU A 375 8.32 18.26 40.67
N PRO A 376 7.94 19.46 41.14
CA PRO A 376 6.67 19.63 41.84
C PRO A 376 5.48 19.37 40.90
N ALA A 377 4.33 19.05 41.49
CA ALA A 377 3.07 18.91 40.74
C ALA A 377 2.79 20.16 39.87
N PRO A 378 2.22 19.99 38.66
CA PRO A 378 1.69 18.74 38.06
C PRO A 378 2.70 17.98 37.18
N PHE A 379 3.99 18.37 37.19
CA PHE A 379 4.96 17.92 36.17
C PHE A 379 5.47 16.48 36.24
N PRO A 380 5.48 15.78 37.39
CA PRO A 380 5.79 14.35 37.38
C PRO A 380 4.90 13.60 36.40
N CYS A 381 5.52 12.80 35.53
CA CYS A 381 4.82 11.95 34.57
C CYS A 381 5.00 10.49 34.98
N SER A 382 3.88 9.83 35.26
CA SER A 382 3.79 8.38 35.36
C SER A 382 3.65 7.73 33.98
N GLU A 383 3.76 6.41 33.90
CA GLU A 383 3.48 5.68 32.65
C GLU A 383 2.02 5.89 32.19
N ALA A 384 1.07 5.92 33.12
CA ALA A 384 -0.33 6.24 32.83
C ALA A 384 -0.52 7.66 32.28
N ASP A 385 0.33 8.63 32.69
CA ASP A 385 0.32 9.96 32.08
C ASP A 385 0.85 9.95 30.63
N LEU A 386 1.81 9.08 30.32
CA LEU A 386 2.32 8.93 28.95
C LEU A 386 1.30 8.28 28.03
N ASP A 387 0.57 7.28 28.52
CA ASP A 387 -0.59 6.71 27.84
C ASP A 387 -1.66 7.78 27.60
N ALA A 388 -2.06 8.51 28.64
CA ALA A 388 -3.06 9.58 28.53
C ALA A 388 -2.62 10.73 27.59
N PHE A 389 -1.33 11.01 27.53
CA PHE A 389 -0.77 11.96 26.56
C PHE A 389 -0.90 11.45 25.13
N CYS A 390 -0.59 10.16 24.89
CA CYS A 390 -0.76 9.54 23.59
C CYS A 390 -2.23 9.52 23.16
N ASP A 391 -3.14 9.09 24.04
CA ASP A 391 -4.58 9.07 23.76
C ASP A 391 -5.09 10.47 23.38
N TRP A 392 -4.60 11.52 24.07
CA TRP A 392 -4.93 12.90 23.73
C TRP A 392 -4.34 13.34 22.38
N LEU A 393 -3.11 12.95 22.03
CA LEU A 393 -2.54 13.24 20.71
C LEU A 393 -3.39 12.61 19.59
N GLU A 394 -3.86 11.39 19.79
CA GLU A 394 -4.72 10.68 18.85
C GLU A 394 -6.08 11.38 18.71
N GLU A 395 -6.71 11.77 19.83
CA GLU A 395 -7.96 12.53 19.85
C GLU A 395 -7.85 13.85 19.05
N LYS A 396 -6.73 14.56 19.17
CA LYS A 396 -6.47 15.82 18.46
C LYS A 396 -5.92 15.63 17.04
N GLY A 397 -5.70 14.40 16.59
CA GLY A 397 -5.17 14.10 15.25
C GLY A 397 -3.69 14.46 15.06
N LEU A 398 -2.90 14.49 16.12
CA LEU A 398 -1.48 14.87 16.15
C LEU A 398 -0.53 13.67 15.97
N TYR A 399 -0.91 12.69 15.14
CA TYR A 399 -0.15 11.46 14.89
C TYR A 399 1.26 11.68 14.35
N GLN A 400 1.58 12.87 13.82
CA GLN A 400 2.92 13.21 13.36
C GLN A 400 3.96 13.08 14.48
N TYR A 401 3.53 13.15 15.75
CA TYR A 401 4.40 12.98 16.91
C TYR A 401 5.12 11.64 16.89
N TYR A 402 4.38 10.58 16.59
CA TYR A 402 4.89 9.21 16.48
C TYR A 402 5.88 9.03 15.33
N TRP A 403 5.63 9.70 14.20
CA TRP A 403 6.50 9.62 13.03
C TRP A 403 7.88 10.25 13.28
N HIS A 404 7.94 11.34 14.04
CA HIS A 404 9.22 11.93 14.43
C HIS A 404 10.05 10.95 15.25
N PHE A 405 9.49 10.31 16.28
CA PHE A 405 10.21 9.31 17.08
C PHE A 405 10.68 8.12 16.23
N ARG A 406 9.83 7.62 15.33
CA ARG A 406 10.21 6.51 14.45
C ARG A 406 11.44 6.84 13.61
N ARG A 407 11.39 7.98 12.91
CA ARG A 407 12.47 8.42 12.03
C ARG A 407 13.76 8.59 12.79
N LEU A 408 13.72 9.07 14.03
CA LEU A 408 14.90 9.23 14.85
C LEU A 408 15.56 7.90 15.21
N VAL A 409 14.76 6.88 15.54
CA VAL A 409 15.26 5.51 15.78
C VAL A 409 15.85 4.91 14.51
N ASP A 410 15.20 5.09 13.36
CA ASP A 410 15.72 4.61 12.07
C ASP A 410 17.04 5.31 11.67
N LEU A 411 17.24 6.57 12.10
CA LEU A 411 18.42 7.38 11.82
C LEU A 411 19.57 7.21 12.84
N GLU A 412 19.34 6.56 13.98
CA GLU A 412 20.25 6.51 15.15
C GLU A 412 21.66 5.95 14.84
N ARG A 413 21.84 5.24 13.71
CA ARG A 413 23.10 4.56 13.37
C ARG A 413 23.90 5.21 12.24
N ARG A 414 23.48 6.36 11.70
CA ARG A 414 24.10 6.97 10.50
C ARG A 414 24.32 8.47 10.67
N ASP A 415 25.52 8.96 10.38
CA ASP A 415 25.92 10.37 10.54
C ASP A 415 26.53 10.99 9.26
N ASP A 416 26.20 10.44 8.09
CA ASP A 416 26.55 11.09 6.82
C ASP A 416 25.70 12.36 6.59
N PRO A 417 26.13 13.25 5.67
CA PRO A 417 25.48 14.54 5.45
C PRO A 417 23.98 14.45 5.10
N VAL A 418 23.55 13.40 4.41
CA VAL A 418 22.14 13.20 4.05
C VAL A 418 21.32 12.86 5.29
N HIS A 419 21.83 11.96 6.13
CA HIS A 419 21.17 11.60 7.39
C HIS A 419 21.15 12.78 8.35
N ARG A 420 22.23 13.58 8.44
CA ARG A 420 22.23 14.83 9.21
C ARG A 420 21.17 15.81 8.73
N ALA A 421 21.00 15.97 7.41
CA ALA A 421 19.94 16.81 6.87
C ALA A 421 18.54 16.29 7.23
N ALA A 422 18.34 14.97 7.19
CA ALA A 422 17.09 14.34 7.62
C ALA A 422 16.83 14.55 9.11
N THR A 423 17.76 14.18 10.00
CA THR A 423 17.56 14.29 11.46
C THR A 423 17.34 15.73 11.90
N THR A 424 18.06 16.70 11.31
CA THR A 424 17.86 18.12 11.62
C THR A 424 16.52 18.65 11.12
N SER A 425 16.02 18.17 9.99
CA SER A 425 14.65 18.44 9.54
C SER A 425 13.60 17.87 10.51
N GLU A 426 13.83 16.68 11.07
CA GLU A 426 12.95 16.10 12.09
C GLU A 426 12.87 16.96 13.36
N VAL A 427 13.98 17.56 13.81
CA VAL A 427 13.96 18.50 14.94
C VAL A 427 13.08 19.71 14.66
N VAL A 428 13.17 20.28 13.46
CA VAL A 428 12.33 21.42 13.07
C VAL A 428 10.86 21.01 13.00
N GLY A 429 10.57 19.84 12.43
CA GLY A 429 9.23 19.26 12.39
C GLY A 429 8.65 19.07 13.79
N LEU A 430 9.40 18.42 14.69
CA LEU A 430 8.98 18.20 16.07
C LEU A 430 8.80 19.52 16.84
N ALA A 431 9.65 20.52 16.61
CA ALA A 431 9.49 21.83 17.23
C ALA A 431 8.21 22.55 16.79
N ASN A 432 7.86 22.46 15.51
CA ASN A 432 6.59 22.98 14.99
C ASN A 432 5.40 22.20 15.58
N LEU A 433 5.53 20.89 15.71
CA LEU A 433 4.49 20.06 16.32
C LEU A 433 4.30 20.37 17.81
N CYS A 434 5.37 20.65 18.56
CA CYS A 434 5.26 21.12 19.95
C CYS A 434 4.49 22.45 20.04
N GLU A 435 4.63 23.33 19.05
CA GLU A 435 3.82 24.55 18.96
C GLU A 435 2.35 24.24 18.63
N MET A 436 2.07 23.21 17.82
CA MET A 436 0.70 22.73 17.59
C MET A 436 0.08 22.14 18.86
N ILE A 437 0.85 21.36 19.64
CA ILE A 437 0.44 20.87 20.96
C ILE A 437 0.07 22.05 21.87
N ALA A 438 0.89 23.11 21.89
CA ALA A 438 0.56 24.32 22.65
C ALA A 438 -0.75 24.98 22.19
N ASN A 439 -1.05 24.99 20.88
CA ASN A 439 -2.32 25.52 20.39
C ASN A 439 -3.51 24.71 20.90
N GLU A 440 -3.42 23.37 20.88
CA GLU A 440 -4.49 22.50 21.35
C GLU A 440 -4.69 22.61 22.87
N VAL A 441 -3.61 22.71 23.64
CA VAL A 441 -3.69 22.98 25.09
C VAL A 441 -4.34 24.34 25.38
N MET A 442 -4.05 25.37 24.58
CA MET A 442 -4.74 26.66 24.68
C MET A 442 -6.24 26.51 24.42
N ILE A 443 -6.63 25.76 23.38
CA ILE A 443 -8.04 25.51 23.05
C ILE A 443 -8.74 24.77 24.19
N ASP A 444 -8.12 23.72 24.74
CA ASP A 444 -8.65 22.95 25.87
C ASP A 444 -8.86 23.84 27.11
N ARG A 445 -8.07 24.91 27.25
CA ARG A 445 -8.21 25.94 28.31
C ARG A 445 -9.14 27.11 27.95
N GLY A 446 -9.83 27.04 26.82
CA GLY A 446 -10.75 28.10 26.35
C GLY A 446 -10.04 29.36 25.83
N LEU A 447 -8.77 29.26 25.46
CA LEU A 447 -7.96 30.35 24.91
C LEU A 447 -7.94 30.29 23.37
N THR A 448 -7.69 31.42 22.72
CA THR A 448 -7.63 31.50 21.24
C THR A 448 -6.17 31.46 20.75
N PRO A 449 -5.76 30.46 19.94
CA PRO A 449 -4.37 30.31 19.51
C PRO A 449 -3.96 31.20 18.30
N ARG A 450 -4.91 31.90 17.66
CA ARG A 450 -4.67 32.63 16.40
C ARG A 450 -3.85 33.91 16.59
N GLY A 451 -2.83 34.08 15.74
CA GLY A 451 -2.07 35.34 15.60
C GLY A 451 -0.90 35.51 16.56
N GLU A 452 -0.71 34.58 17.49
CA GLU A 452 0.38 34.64 18.46
C GLU A 452 1.59 33.81 18.02
N VAL A 453 2.79 34.35 18.23
CA VAL A 453 4.04 33.58 18.11
C VAL A 453 4.19 32.66 19.35
N LEU A 454 5.09 31.67 19.30
CA LEU A 454 5.25 30.68 20.37
C LEU A 454 5.42 31.28 21.77
N GLY A 455 6.16 32.39 21.92
CA GLY A 455 6.41 33.03 23.22
C GLY A 455 5.14 33.46 23.97
N PRO A 456 4.28 34.31 23.36
CA PRO A 456 2.96 34.64 23.90
C PRO A 456 2.10 33.43 24.26
N LYS A 457 2.07 32.37 23.42
CA LYS A 457 1.31 31.14 23.73
C LYS A 457 1.77 30.51 25.05
N LEU A 458 3.08 30.35 25.22
CA LEU A 458 3.64 29.80 26.46
C LEU A 458 3.35 30.70 27.68
N LEU A 459 3.28 32.02 27.51
CA LEU A 459 2.91 32.95 28.60
C LEU A 459 1.45 32.83 29.03
N GLN A 460 0.56 32.47 28.10
CA GLN A 460 -0.85 32.25 28.43
C GLN A 460 -1.05 30.90 29.11
N ILE A 461 -0.30 29.87 28.70
CA ILE A 461 -0.33 28.55 29.33
C ILE A 461 0.31 28.60 30.73
N PHE A 462 1.46 29.27 30.89
CA PHE A 462 2.20 29.33 32.16
C PHE A 462 2.03 30.68 32.87
N ASP A 463 0.78 31.02 33.17
CA ASP A 463 0.42 32.25 33.87
C ASP A 463 0.18 32.09 35.38
N SER A 464 -0.25 33.17 36.04
CA SER A 464 -0.59 33.19 37.47
C SER A 464 -1.76 32.25 37.84
N ASN A 465 -2.56 31.84 36.86
CA ASN A 465 -3.63 30.86 37.02
C ASN A 465 -3.20 29.46 36.54
N GLY A 466 -1.98 29.34 35.99
CA GLY A 466 -1.39 28.10 35.52
C GLY A 466 -0.57 27.39 36.61
N PRO A 467 0.05 26.25 36.27
CA PRO A 467 0.79 25.45 37.24
C PRO A 467 2.05 26.15 37.77
N VAL A 468 2.62 27.09 36.98
CA VAL A 468 3.77 27.93 37.35
C VAL A 468 3.64 29.28 36.66
N ASP A 469 3.77 30.37 37.42
CA ASP A 469 3.87 31.71 36.83
C ASP A 469 5.27 31.96 36.28
N LEU A 470 5.42 31.75 34.98
CA LEU A 470 6.66 32.01 34.25
C LEU A 470 6.68 33.40 33.59
N ARG A 471 5.62 34.23 33.76
CA ARG A 471 5.52 35.55 33.11
C ARG A 471 6.69 36.46 33.49
N GLN A 472 7.10 36.42 34.76
CA GLN A 472 8.24 37.20 35.26
C GLN A 472 9.59 36.83 34.64
N PHE A 473 9.69 35.68 33.97
CA PHE A 473 10.92 35.21 33.33
C PHE A 473 10.86 35.25 31.80
N LEU A 474 9.66 35.12 31.22
CA LEU A 474 9.47 34.94 29.78
C LEU A 474 9.30 36.27 29.01
N PHE A 475 8.65 37.35 29.52
CA PHE A 475 8.64 38.67 28.81
C PHE A 475 8.18 39.91 29.63
N LYS A 476 8.48 41.09 29.05
CA LYS A 476 8.40 42.49 29.53
C LYS A 476 7.09 42.98 30.19
N ARG A 477 7.20 43.76 31.28
CA ARG A 477 6.26 44.87 31.60
C ARG A 477 6.78 46.14 30.92
N LYS A 478 6.04 46.71 29.96
CA LYS A 478 6.45 47.85 29.10
C LYS A 478 6.70 49.19 29.83
N HIS A 479 6.53 49.32 31.15
CA HIS A 479 6.52 50.64 31.82
C HIS A 479 7.61 50.93 32.86
N SER A 480 8.43 49.97 33.31
CA SER A 480 9.33 50.21 34.47
C SER A 480 10.83 50.28 34.17
N GLY A 481 11.27 50.23 32.91
CA GLY A 481 12.71 50.39 32.57
C GLY A 481 13.63 49.26 33.06
N GLN A 482 13.12 48.23 33.74
CA GLN A 482 13.90 47.03 34.10
C GLN A 482 14.09 46.12 32.88
N ARG A 483 15.36 45.72 32.65
CA ARG A 483 15.79 44.90 31.51
C ARG A 483 15.22 43.49 31.54
N ASP A 484 14.95 42.96 30.33
CA ASP A 484 14.60 41.56 30.05
C ASP A 484 15.57 40.61 30.75
N ARG A 485 15.08 39.76 31.66
CA ARG A 485 15.98 38.79 32.31
C ARG A 485 16.48 37.74 31.31
N PHE A 486 15.60 37.27 30.41
CA PHE A 486 15.92 36.22 29.43
C PHE A 486 15.40 36.44 28.00
N GLY A 487 14.61 37.49 27.73
CA GLY A 487 14.04 37.75 26.39
C GLY A 487 15.09 37.90 25.27
N GLN A 488 16.31 38.35 25.61
CA GLN A 488 17.44 38.40 24.68
C GLN A 488 17.85 37.02 24.11
N LEU A 489 17.55 35.93 24.82
CA LEU A 489 17.86 34.56 24.39
C LEU A 489 16.98 34.13 23.21
N ALA A 490 15.78 34.68 23.07
CA ALA A 490 14.89 34.37 21.93
C ALA A 490 15.39 34.96 20.60
N ASN A 491 16.34 35.90 20.62
CA ASN A 491 16.84 36.60 19.43
C ASN A 491 17.96 35.80 18.75
N THR A 492 17.79 35.46 17.46
CA THR A 492 18.75 34.69 16.66
C THR A 492 19.93 35.51 16.11
N THR A 493 19.87 36.85 16.16
CA THR A 493 20.84 37.73 15.48
C THR A 493 22.14 37.98 16.23
N LYS A 494 22.16 37.84 17.56
CA LYS A 494 23.29 38.30 18.40
C LYS A 494 24.14 37.16 18.98
N GLN A 495 23.61 35.94 19.04
CA GLN A 495 24.26 34.80 19.70
C GLN A 495 23.93 33.51 18.97
N SER A 496 24.91 32.60 18.88
CA SER A 496 24.68 31.28 18.28
C SER A 496 23.77 30.43 19.17
N LEU A 497 23.05 29.46 18.58
CA LEU A 497 22.18 28.56 19.36
C LEU A 497 22.93 27.83 20.50
N PRO A 498 24.17 27.29 20.33
CA PRO A 498 24.94 26.71 21.43
C PRO A 498 25.17 27.68 22.60
N GLN A 499 25.52 28.94 22.30
CA GLN A 499 25.76 29.95 23.33
C GLN A 499 24.47 30.22 24.12
N ARG A 500 23.33 30.31 23.41
CA ARG A 500 22.03 30.53 24.04
C ARG A 500 21.60 29.34 24.88
N LEU A 501 21.72 28.11 24.38
CA LEU A 501 21.40 26.90 25.14
C LEU A 501 22.30 26.77 26.40
N ALA A 502 23.58 27.10 26.29
CA ALA A 502 24.49 27.11 27.44
C ALA A 502 24.09 28.16 28.49
N GLN A 503 23.69 29.36 28.07
CA GLN A 503 23.16 30.39 28.97
C GLN A 503 21.86 29.94 29.64
N ILE A 504 20.95 29.30 28.89
CA ILE A 504 19.70 28.75 29.43
C ILE A 504 20.00 27.67 30.48
N ALA A 505 20.93 26.75 30.22
CA ALA A 505 21.29 25.68 31.15
C ALA A 505 21.74 26.20 32.53
N GLN A 506 22.37 27.38 32.58
CA GLN A 506 22.85 28.03 33.80
C GLN A 506 21.77 28.79 34.58
N ILE A 507 20.56 28.93 34.06
CA ILE A 507 19.46 29.64 34.74
C ILE A 507 19.04 28.86 35.99
N LYS A 508 19.22 29.49 37.15
CA LYS A 508 18.69 29.03 38.45
C LYS A 508 17.43 29.77 38.88
N ALA A 509 17.00 30.76 38.09
CA ALA A 509 15.76 31.49 38.33
C ALA A 509 14.56 30.54 38.08
N GLY A 510 13.58 30.52 38.98
CA GLY A 510 12.43 29.60 38.91
C GLY A 510 12.33 28.61 40.09
N GLY A 511 13.31 28.61 41.01
CA GLY A 511 13.27 27.79 42.21
C GLY A 511 13.07 26.31 41.88
N PRO A 512 12.04 25.64 42.44
CA PRO A 512 11.79 24.22 42.19
C PRO A 512 11.31 23.93 40.75
N HIS A 513 10.91 24.95 39.99
CA HIS A 513 10.49 24.84 38.58
C HIS A 513 11.55 25.34 37.58
N SER A 514 12.80 25.52 38.02
CA SER A 514 13.90 25.98 37.16
C SER A 514 14.12 25.10 35.92
N LEU A 515 13.89 23.79 36.02
CA LEU A 515 13.95 22.89 34.86
C LEU A 515 12.84 23.18 33.84
N VAL A 516 11.61 23.40 34.30
CA VAL A 516 10.47 23.74 33.41
C VAL A 516 10.78 25.01 32.63
N LEU A 517 11.25 26.05 33.32
CA LEU A 517 11.64 27.30 32.66
C LEU A 517 12.75 27.08 31.62
N ARG A 518 13.79 26.32 31.98
CA ARG A 518 14.92 26.04 31.08
C ARG A 518 14.49 25.25 29.85
N THR A 519 13.66 24.23 30.02
CA THR A 519 13.14 23.40 28.92
C THR A 519 12.27 24.22 27.96
N LEU A 520 11.35 25.05 28.47
CA LEU A 520 10.49 25.90 27.64
C LEU A 520 11.29 27.00 26.90
N LEU A 521 12.26 27.63 27.57
CA LEU A 521 13.17 28.57 26.92
C LEU A 521 14.01 27.89 25.83
N SER A 522 14.48 26.67 26.10
CA SER A 522 15.28 25.89 25.14
C SER A 522 14.44 25.52 23.92
N PHE A 523 13.20 25.08 24.13
CA PHE A 523 12.23 24.87 23.06
C PHE A 523 12.05 26.12 22.21
N MET A 524 11.80 27.28 22.82
CA MET A 524 11.62 28.54 22.08
C MET A 524 12.83 28.87 21.19
N VAL A 525 14.06 28.73 21.70
CA VAL A 525 15.26 29.06 20.92
C VAL A 525 15.54 28.03 19.83
N ILE A 526 15.29 26.75 20.07
CA ILE A 526 15.42 25.68 19.07
C ILE A 526 14.42 25.90 17.93
N ARG A 527 13.16 26.15 18.25
CA ARG A 527 12.11 26.43 17.25
C ARG A 527 12.44 27.65 16.41
N ASN A 528 12.83 28.76 17.04
CA ASN A 528 13.18 29.98 16.33
C ASN A 528 14.43 29.80 15.45
N GLU A 529 15.44 29.07 15.91
CA GLU A 529 16.61 28.79 15.09
C GLU A 529 16.25 27.90 13.90
N GLY A 530 15.50 26.83 14.14
CA GLY A 530 15.04 25.91 13.10
C GLY A 530 14.25 26.61 12.00
N ALA A 531 13.36 27.53 12.38
CA ALA A 531 12.53 28.28 11.44
C ALA A 531 13.32 29.31 10.61
N HIS A 532 14.42 29.87 11.13
CA HIS A 532 15.10 31.00 10.48
C HIS A 532 16.45 30.65 9.85
N LEU A 533 17.21 29.72 10.43
CA LEU A 533 18.61 29.46 10.08
C LEU A 533 18.87 27.98 9.75
N GLY A 534 17.92 27.09 10.02
CA GLY A 534 18.08 25.66 9.90
C GLY A 534 19.05 25.08 10.95
N LEU A 535 19.12 23.74 11.02
CA LEU A 535 19.90 23.03 12.05
C LEU A 535 21.02 22.14 11.47
N LEU A 536 21.33 22.25 10.17
CA LEU A 536 22.30 21.40 9.44
C LEU A 536 23.72 21.38 10.03
N ARG A 537 24.10 22.40 10.78
CA ARG A 537 25.45 22.56 11.36
C ARG A 537 25.66 21.83 12.69
N PHE A 538 24.63 21.17 13.22
CA PHE A 538 24.72 20.44 14.49
C PHE A 538 25.11 18.98 14.28
N ASP A 539 25.95 18.47 15.17
CA ASP A 539 26.30 17.06 15.22
C ASP A 539 25.13 16.22 15.77
N HIS A 540 25.17 14.91 15.48
CA HIS A 540 24.12 13.99 15.89
C HIS A 540 23.81 14.04 17.40
N PRO A 541 24.79 14.07 18.33
CA PRO A 541 24.50 14.16 19.77
C PRO A 541 23.73 15.42 20.17
N LYS A 542 24.03 16.58 19.58
CA LYS A 542 23.28 17.81 19.84
C LYS A 542 21.87 17.75 19.30
N VAL A 543 21.69 17.11 18.14
CA VAL A 543 20.37 16.90 17.55
C VAL A 543 19.51 16.03 18.46
N VAL A 544 20.05 14.93 18.98
CA VAL A 544 19.38 14.06 19.97
C VAL A 544 19.01 14.84 21.25
N ASP A 545 19.90 15.69 21.75
CA ASP A 545 19.60 16.53 22.92
C ASP A 545 18.47 17.54 22.63
N MET A 546 18.42 18.13 21.43
CA MET A 546 17.31 19.01 21.04
C MET A 546 15.97 18.27 21.01
N ILE A 547 15.94 17.05 20.48
CA ILE A 547 14.72 16.21 20.46
C ILE A 547 14.26 15.91 21.88
N ARG A 548 15.19 15.53 22.76
CA ARG A 548 14.91 15.30 24.17
C ARG A 548 14.28 16.54 24.81
N VAL A 549 14.84 17.73 24.59
CA VAL A 549 14.29 18.99 25.09
C VAL A 549 12.88 19.25 24.56
N LEU A 550 12.65 19.08 23.25
CA LEU A 550 11.34 19.28 22.62
C LEU A 550 10.28 18.31 23.19
N SER A 551 10.67 17.06 23.41
CA SER A 551 9.80 16.01 23.93
C SER A 551 9.45 16.20 25.40
N LEU A 552 10.37 16.75 26.19
CA LEU A 552 10.06 17.17 27.56
C LEU A 552 9.18 18.42 27.57
N ALA A 553 9.41 19.36 26.64
CA ALA A 553 8.59 20.56 26.52
C ALA A 553 7.13 20.23 26.16
N SER A 554 6.89 19.30 25.23
CA SER A 554 5.53 18.85 24.86
C SER A 554 4.79 18.26 26.06
N LEU A 555 5.44 17.40 26.85
CA LEU A 555 4.86 16.83 28.08
C LEU A 555 4.55 17.91 29.13
N MET A 556 5.47 18.86 29.35
CA MET A 556 5.26 19.97 30.29
C MET A 556 4.11 20.88 29.85
N ILE A 557 3.97 21.14 28.54
CA ILE A 557 2.88 21.91 27.96
C ILE A 557 1.55 21.16 28.16
N TRP A 558 1.51 19.86 27.88
CA TRP A 558 0.32 19.04 28.07
C TRP A 558 -0.09 18.92 29.55
N LYS A 559 0.86 18.76 30.48
CA LYS A 559 0.58 18.79 31.94
C LYS A 559 0.05 20.13 32.45
N ALA A 560 0.16 21.19 31.65
CA ALA A 560 -0.37 22.52 31.95
C ALA A 560 -1.75 22.79 31.31
N ARG A 561 -2.31 21.81 30.59
CA ARG A 561 -3.73 21.74 30.20
C ARG A 561 -4.60 21.65 31.44
#